data_AF-A0A7J8DDF0-F1
#
_entry.id   AF-A0A7J8DDF0-F1
#
_cell.length_a   1.000
_cell.length_b   1.000
_cell.length_c   1.000
_cell.angle_alpha   90.00
_cell.angle_beta   90.00
_cell.angle_gamma   90.00
#
_symmetry.space_group_name_H-M   'P 1'
#
loop_
_entity.id
_entity.type
_entity.pdbx_description
1 polymer ?
#
loop_
_entity_poly.entity_id
_entity_poly.type
_entity_poly.pdbx_seq_one_letter_code
_entity_poly.pdbx_strand_id
1 'polypeptide(L)'
;MERTGEQTSGATLERPTSTPLAPGSRLECQAFQDSLSTWIVTVVENIGGRLKLHYEGLESSDNFEHWLYYLDPFLHHVGWAAQQGYELQPPLAIRHLKNETEWQEILAKVKEEEEEPLPSYLFKDKQVIGTHAFSVNMKLEAVDPWSPFGISPATVVKVFDEKYFLVEMDDLRPENHAKRSFVCHVNSPGIFPVQWSLKNGLHISPPPGYPGQDFDWADYLKQCGAEAAPQRCFPEVRSHDPSWLLLLDCFLCFL
;
A
#
# COMPACT_ATOMS: atom_id res chain seq x y z
N MET A 1 58.73 32.15 18.58
CA MET A 1 57.94 31.07 19.18
C MET A 1 56.58 31.08 18.50
N GLU A 2 56.44 30.25 17.47
CA GLU A 2 55.20 30.04 16.72
C GLU A 2 54.08 29.54 17.64
N ARG A 3 52.87 30.09 17.45
CA ARG A 3 51.63 29.45 17.88
C ARG A 3 51.03 28.75 16.65
N THR A 4 51.16 27.45 16.61
CA THR A 4 50.41 26.56 15.71
C THR A 4 48.96 26.51 16.17
N GLY A 5 48.05 27.05 15.36
CA GLY A 5 46.62 26.81 15.48
C GLY A 5 46.28 25.54 14.71
N GLU A 6 45.86 24.50 15.44
CA GLU A 6 45.42 23.24 14.88
C GLU A 6 43.96 23.39 14.45
N GLN A 7 43.73 23.31 13.15
CA GLN A 7 42.43 23.45 12.52
C GLN A 7 41.79 22.07 12.43
N THR A 8 40.99 21.70 13.43
CA THR A 8 40.18 20.48 13.37
C THR A 8 39.04 20.70 12.38
N SER A 9 39.21 20.16 11.17
CA SER A 9 38.17 20.00 10.16
C SER A 9 37.02 19.17 10.77
N GLY A 10 35.90 19.83 11.07
CA GLY A 10 34.64 19.17 11.32
C GLY A 10 34.11 18.66 9.98
N ALA A 11 34.20 17.36 9.75
CA ALA A 11 33.45 16.72 8.69
C ALA A 11 31.96 16.79 9.07
N THR A 12 31.24 17.75 8.47
CA THR A 12 29.78 17.74 8.45
C THR A 12 29.38 16.48 7.69
N LEU A 13 28.87 15.49 8.42
CA LEU A 13 28.17 14.36 7.83
C LEU A 13 26.87 14.93 7.25
N GLU A 14 26.93 15.41 6.00
CA GLU A 14 25.73 15.77 5.26
C GLU A 14 24.89 14.50 5.14
N ARG A 15 23.79 14.45 5.90
CA ARG A 15 22.74 13.47 5.68
C ARG A 15 22.23 13.68 4.25
N PRO A 16 22.11 12.63 3.41
CA PRO A 16 21.45 12.78 2.13
C PRO A 16 20.03 13.29 2.39
N THR A 17 19.71 14.46 1.84
CA THR A 17 18.42 15.14 2.02
C THR A 17 17.35 14.66 1.03
N SER A 18 17.65 13.69 0.16
CA SER A 18 16.64 13.02 -0.64
C SER A 18 16.01 11.90 0.16
N THR A 19 14.70 11.99 0.40
CA THR A 19 13.93 10.81 0.78
C THR A 19 14.11 9.77 -0.32
N PRO A 20 14.53 8.53 -0.01
CA PRO A 20 14.90 7.54 -1.02
C PRO A 20 13.74 7.10 -1.96
N LEU A 21 12.53 7.60 -1.73
CA LEU A 21 11.33 7.37 -2.54
C LEU A 21 10.64 8.73 -2.72
N ALA A 22 11.32 9.65 -3.40
CA ALA A 22 10.83 11.00 -3.66
C ALA A 22 9.84 11.00 -4.84
N PRO A 23 8.97 12.02 -4.94
CA PRO A 23 8.14 12.22 -6.13
C PRO A 23 8.96 12.14 -7.43
N GLY A 24 8.44 11.40 -8.42
CA GLY A 24 9.12 11.10 -9.67
C GLY A 24 9.93 9.80 -9.67
N SER A 25 10.18 9.16 -8.52
CA SER A 25 10.88 7.86 -8.48
C SER A 25 10.03 6.77 -9.14
N ARG A 26 10.63 5.97 -10.03
CA ARG A 26 9.97 4.79 -10.62
C ARG A 26 10.19 3.51 -9.82
N LEU A 27 9.18 2.66 -9.86
CA LEU A 27 9.14 1.34 -9.23
C LEU A 27 8.42 0.35 -10.17
N GLU A 28 8.60 -0.94 -9.91
CA GLU A 28 7.84 -2.00 -10.57
C GLU A 28 6.82 -2.59 -9.59
N CYS A 29 5.55 -2.61 -9.99
CA CYS A 29 4.44 -3.11 -9.17
C CYS A 29 3.80 -4.34 -9.84
N GLN A 30 3.65 -5.42 -9.07
CA GLN A 30 2.96 -6.62 -9.54
C GLN A 30 1.47 -6.54 -9.18
N ALA A 31 0.60 -6.77 -10.17
CA ALA A 31 -0.82 -6.96 -9.92
C ALA A 31 -1.08 -8.41 -9.51
N PHE A 32 -1.16 -8.66 -8.20
CA PHE A 32 -1.30 -10.02 -7.66
C PHE A 32 -2.50 -10.79 -8.25
N GLN A 33 -3.61 -10.08 -8.43
CA GLN A 33 -4.86 -10.67 -8.92
C GLN A 33 -4.83 -10.97 -10.43
N ASP A 34 -3.81 -10.51 -11.14
CA ASP A 34 -3.65 -10.61 -12.60
C ASP A 34 -2.39 -11.39 -12.98
N SER A 35 -2.30 -12.64 -12.50
CA SER A 35 -1.17 -13.54 -12.80
C SER A 35 0.22 -12.92 -12.51
N LEU A 36 0.30 -11.99 -11.55
CA LEU A 36 1.49 -11.20 -11.23
C LEU A 36 2.03 -10.35 -12.39
N SER A 37 1.15 -9.88 -13.30
CA SER A 37 1.52 -8.92 -14.34
C SER A 37 2.25 -7.73 -13.71
N THR A 38 3.41 -7.37 -14.25
CA THR A 38 4.27 -6.36 -13.63
C THR A 38 4.32 -5.13 -14.52
N TRP A 39 4.07 -3.94 -13.95
CA TRP A 39 4.16 -2.68 -14.69
C TRP A 39 4.88 -1.61 -13.88
N ILE A 40 5.33 -0.58 -14.58
CA ILE A 40 6.05 0.53 -13.98
C ILE A 40 5.04 1.50 -13.35
N VAL A 41 5.31 1.90 -12.12
CA VAL A 41 4.57 2.92 -11.39
C VAL A 41 5.52 4.01 -10.93
N THR A 42 5.02 5.23 -10.86
CA THR A 42 5.79 6.39 -10.40
C THR A 42 5.22 6.93 -9.10
N VAL A 43 6.12 7.32 -8.20
CA VAL A 43 5.78 7.94 -6.92
C VAL A 43 5.29 9.36 -7.21
N VAL A 44 4.01 9.62 -6.96
CA VAL A 44 3.42 10.96 -7.00
C VAL A 44 3.71 11.70 -5.69
N GLU A 45 3.57 10.98 -4.58
CA GLU A 45 3.72 11.53 -3.24
C GLU A 45 4.19 10.43 -2.27
N ASN A 46 4.95 10.80 -1.24
CA ASN A 46 5.35 9.90 -0.16
C ASN A 46 5.03 10.54 1.19
N ILE A 47 4.06 9.96 1.91
CA ILE A 47 3.64 10.39 3.23
C ILE A 47 3.93 9.27 4.23
N GLY A 48 5.00 9.44 5.01
CA GLY A 48 5.34 8.50 6.09
C GLY A 48 5.58 7.07 5.60
N GLY A 49 6.05 6.88 4.37
CA GLY A 49 6.24 5.55 3.76
C GLY A 49 5.02 4.99 3.03
N ARG A 50 3.87 5.69 3.05
CA ARG A 50 2.77 5.45 2.11
C ARG A 50 3.05 6.21 0.83
N LEU A 51 3.09 5.49 -0.27
CA LEU A 51 3.38 6.02 -1.60
C LEU A 51 2.06 6.16 -2.35
N LYS A 52 1.76 7.37 -2.81
CA LYS A 52 0.76 7.59 -3.85
C LYS A 52 1.40 7.23 -5.17
N LEU A 53 0.84 6.26 -5.88
CA LEU A 53 1.39 5.70 -7.10
C LEU A 53 0.44 5.92 -8.26
N HIS A 54 0.99 6.22 -9.42
CA HIS A 54 0.29 6.16 -10.71
C HIS A 54 1.01 5.23 -11.68
N TYR A 55 0.28 4.66 -12.63
CA TYR A 55 0.87 3.83 -13.67
C TYR A 55 1.52 4.70 -14.74
N GLU A 56 2.72 4.33 -15.18
CA GLU A 56 3.38 5.00 -16.32
C GLU A 56 2.49 4.99 -17.57
N GLY A 57 2.38 6.15 -18.21
CA GLY A 57 1.51 6.42 -19.36
C GLY A 57 0.08 6.85 -19.02
N LEU A 58 -0.29 6.92 -17.73
CA LEU A 58 -1.60 7.37 -17.25
C LEU A 58 -1.50 8.59 -16.33
N GLU A 59 -0.46 9.42 -16.50
CA GLU A 59 -0.15 10.55 -15.61
C GLU A 59 -1.22 11.64 -15.60
N SER A 60 -2.06 11.70 -16.63
CA SER A 60 -3.17 12.65 -16.74
C SER A 60 -4.49 12.14 -16.15
N SER A 61 -4.50 10.96 -15.51
CA SER A 61 -5.72 10.35 -14.98
C SER A 61 -5.59 9.91 -13.53
N ASP A 62 -6.12 10.74 -12.62
CA ASP A 62 -6.15 10.47 -11.18
C ASP A 62 -7.00 9.22 -10.82
N ASN A 63 -7.84 8.73 -11.73
CA ASN A 63 -8.73 7.60 -11.51
C ASN A 63 -8.02 6.26 -11.26
N PHE A 64 -6.73 6.17 -11.59
CA PHE A 64 -5.92 4.97 -11.42
C PHE A 64 -4.80 5.13 -10.40
N GLU A 65 -4.80 6.26 -9.68
CA GLU A 65 -3.92 6.47 -8.55
C GLU A 65 -4.37 5.60 -7.36
N HIS A 66 -3.39 5.05 -6.64
CA HIS A 66 -3.65 4.26 -5.45
C HIS A 66 -2.48 4.38 -4.47
N TRP A 67 -2.76 4.12 -3.20
CA TRP A 67 -1.78 4.17 -2.13
C TRP A 67 -1.29 2.76 -1.77
N LEU A 68 0.03 2.58 -1.74
CA LEU A 68 0.68 1.38 -1.21
C LEU A 68 1.73 1.76 -0.18
N TYR A 69 2.04 0.86 0.74
CA TYR A 69 3.20 1.03 1.60
C TYR A 69 4.47 0.66 0.83
N TYR A 70 5.59 1.36 1.07
CA TYR A 70 6.84 1.07 0.36
C TYR A 70 7.39 -0.35 0.61
N LEU A 71 6.96 -1.00 1.70
CA LEU A 71 7.29 -2.38 2.07
C LEU A 71 6.33 -3.41 1.46
N ASP A 72 5.40 -2.99 0.61
CA ASP A 72 4.47 -3.91 -0.04
C ASP A 72 5.25 -5.03 -0.78
N PRO A 73 4.89 -6.31 -0.56
CA PRO A 73 5.63 -7.42 -1.14
C PRO A 73 5.63 -7.42 -2.68
N PHE A 74 4.65 -6.77 -3.30
CA PHE A 74 4.48 -6.68 -4.75
C PHE A 74 5.08 -5.42 -5.36
N LEU A 75 5.70 -4.56 -4.54
CA LEU A 75 6.44 -3.38 -4.99
C LEU A 75 7.94 -3.66 -4.99
N HIS A 76 8.60 -3.30 -6.08
CA HIS A 76 10.00 -3.63 -6.34
C HIS A 76 10.74 -2.47 -7.00
N HIS A 77 12.08 -2.52 -6.93
CA HIS A 77 12.93 -1.61 -7.68
C HIS A 77 12.84 -1.89 -9.19
N VAL A 78 13.08 -0.85 -10.01
CA VAL A 78 13.16 -0.99 -11.47
C VAL A 78 14.23 -2.01 -11.87
N GLY A 79 13.91 -2.88 -12.83
CA GLY A 79 14.75 -3.97 -13.31
C GLY A 79 14.55 -5.30 -12.58
N TRP A 80 13.78 -5.33 -11.49
CA TRP A 80 13.52 -6.57 -10.74
C TRP A 80 12.77 -7.60 -11.59
N ALA A 81 11.76 -7.18 -12.36
CA ALA A 81 10.96 -8.02 -13.24
C ALA A 81 11.86 -8.78 -14.22
N ALA A 82 12.74 -8.05 -14.92
CA ALA A 82 13.70 -8.63 -15.86
C ALA A 82 14.65 -9.63 -15.16
N GLN A 83 15.12 -9.33 -13.94
CA GLN A 83 15.97 -10.25 -13.18
C GLN A 83 15.25 -11.55 -12.81
N GLN A 84 13.94 -11.49 -12.53
CA GLN A 84 13.12 -12.66 -12.20
C GLN A 84 12.52 -13.35 -13.44
N GLY A 85 12.75 -12.82 -14.65
CA GLY A 85 12.19 -13.36 -15.89
C GLY A 85 10.72 -12.98 -16.13
N TYR A 86 10.20 -11.96 -15.46
CA TYR A 86 8.91 -11.36 -15.77
C TYR A 86 9.04 -10.32 -16.89
N GLU A 87 8.05 -10.30 -17.78
CA GLU A 87 7.90 -9.25 -18.78
C GLU A 87 7.04 -8.11 -18.22
N LEU A 88 7.41 -6.87 -18.54
CA LEU A 88 6.61 -5.71 -18.20
C LEU A 88 5.36 -5.67 -19.08
N GLN A 89 4.19 -5.78 -18.45
CA GLN A 89 2.89 -5.77 -19.09
C GLN A 89 1.89 -4.98 -18.22
N PRO A 90 1.05 -4.11 -18.81
CA PRO A 90 0.08 -3.33 -18.06
C PRO A 90 -0.98 -4.27 -17.44
N PRO A 91 -1.39 -4.06 -16.16
CA PRO A 91 -2.42 -4.87 -15.53
C PRO A 91 -3.76 -4.82 -16.29
N LEU A 92 -4.56 -5.89 -16.23
CA LEU A 92 -5.89 -6.00 -16.85
C LEU A 92 -6.79 -4.80 -16.55
N ALA A 93 -6.68 -4.23 -15.35
CA ALA A 93 -7.45 -3.06 -14.92
C ALA A 93 -7.21 -1.82 -15.81
N ILE A 94 -6.03 -1.68 -16.39
CA ILE A 94 -5.66 -0.54 -17.24
C ILE A 94 -5.34 -0.93 -18.69
N ARG A 95 -5.12 -2.21 -18.97
CA ARG A 95 -4.65 -2.70 -20.28
C ARG A 95 -5.48 -2.22 -21.46
N HIS A 96 -6.79 -2.11 -21.27
CA HIS A 96 -7.75 -1.69 -22.30
C HIS A 96 -7.72 -0.19 -22.63
N LEU A 97 -7.02 0.64 -21.83
CA LEU A 97 -7.00 2.09 -22.01
C LEU A 97 -6.11 2.55 -23.16
N LYS A 98 -5.18 1.71 -23.60
CA LYS A 98 -4.29 1.96 -24.73
C LYS A 98 -4.07 0.69 -25.53
N ASN A 99 -3.67 0.84 -26.79
CA ASN A 99 -3.28 -0.28 -27.63
C ASN A 99 -1.83 -0.73 -27.34
N GLU A 100 -1.44 -1.88 -27.88
CA GLU A 100 -0.11 -2.47 -27.64
C GLU A 100 1.03 -1.54 -28.06
N THR A 101 0.91 -0.86 -29.21
CA THR A 101 1.94 0.05 -29.69
C THR A 101 2.16 1.20 -28.72
N GLU A 102 1.09 1.80 -28.21
CA GLU A 102 1.18 2.88 -27.21
C GLU A 102 1.85 2.41 -25.92
N TRP A 103 1.55 1.19 -25.45
CA TRP A 103 2.23 0.61 -24.27
C TRP A 103 3.73 0.37 -24.51
N GLN A 104 4.11 -0.09 -25.71
CA GLN A 104 5.51 -0.26 -26.08
C GLN A 104 6.25 1.08 -26.21
N GLU A 105 5.60 2.13 -26.72
CA GLU A 105 6.15 3.48 -26.78
C GLU A 105 6.44 4.04 -25.39
N ILE A 106 5.56 3.80 -24.42
CA ILE A 106 5.78 4.18 -23.00
C ILE A 106 7.03 3.47 -22.45
N LEU A 107 7.16 2.16 -22.66
CA LEU A 107 8.35 1.42 -22.22
C LEU A 107 9.63 1.90 -22.91
N ALA A 108 9.57 2.26 -24.18
CA ALA A 108 10.72 2.82 -24.90
C ALA A 108 11.15 4.16 -24.29
N LYS A 109 10.18 5.06 -24.03
CA LYS A 109 10.43 6.35 -23.38
C LYS A 109 11.06 6.18 -22.00
N VAL A 110 10.51 5.30 -21.15
CA VAL A 110 11.06 5.04 -19.81
C VAL A 110 12.50 4.51 -19.88
N LYS A 111 12.85 3.72 -20.89
CA LYS A 111 14.22 3.22 -21.08
C LYS A 111 15.21 4.29 -21.52
N GLU A 112 14.74 5.32 -22.24
CA GLU A 112 15.57 6.45 -22.67
C GLU A 112 15.82 7.45 -21.53
N GLU A 113 14.89 7.55 -20.59
CA GLU A 113 15.01 8.39 -19.40
C GLU A 113 15.89 7.67 -18.36
N GLU A 114 17.20 7.96 -18.38
CA GLU A 114 18.11 7.48 -17.33
C GLU A 114 17.66 8.02 -15.96
N GLU A 115 17.38 7.12 -15.03
CA GLU A 115 17.11 7.43 -13.63
C GLU A 115 18.21 6.88 -12.73
N GLU A 116 18.52 7.64 -11.67
CA GLU A 116 19.41 7.17 -10.61
C GLU A 116 18.77 5.94 -9.93
N PRO A 117 19.47 4.80 -9.90
CA PRO A 117 18.92 3.59 -9.33
C PRO A 117 18.65 3.79 -7.84
N LEU A 118 17.44 3.42 -7.41
CA LEU A 118 17.09 3.46 -6.00
C LEU A 118 18.05 2.59 -5.19
N PRO A 119 18.48 3.05 -4.01
CA PRO A 119 19.39 2.27 -3.18
C PRO A 119 18.83 0.88 -2.86
N SER A 120 19.55 -0.16 -3.27
CA SER A 120 19.10 -1.56 -3.12
C SER A 120 18.71 -1.96 -1.68
N TYR A 121 19.22 -1.28 -0.65
CA TYR A 121 18.85 -1.54 0.75
C TYR A 121 17.37 -1.28 1.05
N LEU A 122 16.69 -0.43 0.28
CA LEU A 122 15.26 -0.14 0.47
C LEU A 122 14.37 -1.36 0.29
N PHE A 123 14.82 -2.33 -0.51
CA PHE A 123 14.05 -3.51 -0.90
C PHE A 123 14.66 -4.82 -0.38
N LYS A 124 15.76 -4.77 0.39
CA LYS A 124 16.49 -5.97 0.86
C LYS A 124 15.82 -6.66 2.05
N ASP A 125 15.05 -5.92 2.85
CA ASP A 125 14.41 -6.43 4.06
C ASP A 125 12.93 -6.79 3.82
N LYS A 126 12.63 -7.54 2.75
CA LYS A 126 11.26 -8.07 2.58
C LYS A 126 10.96 -9.02 3.75
N GLN A 127 10.03 -8.60 4.59
CA GLN A 127 9.69 -9.31 5.82
C GLN A 127 9.19 -10.72 5.50
N VAL A 128 9.61 -11.71 6.29
CA VAL A 128 9.06 -13.07 6.17
C VAL A 128 7.59 -13.01 6.54
N ILE A 129 6.72 -13.27 5.56
CA ILE A 129 5.28 -13.30 5.76
C ILE A 129 4.89 -14.57 6.52
N GLY A 130 4.30 -14.38 7.70
CA GLY A 130 3.78 -15.46 8.54
C GLY A 130 2.44 -16.01 8.06
N THR A 131 2.04 -17.13 8.66
CA THR A 131 0.73 -17.74 8.44
C THR A 131 -0.37 -16.90 9.10
N HIS A 132 -1.47 -16.66 8.39
CA HIS A 132 -2.62 -15.95 8.91
C HIS A 132 -3.76 -16.87 9.37
N ALA A 133 -4.73 -16.30 10.10
CA ALA A 133 -5.94 -17.00 10.54
C ALA A 133 -7.25 -16.41 9.96
N PHE A 134 -7.17 -15.51 8.98
CA PHE A 134 -8.34 -14.94 8.30
C PHE A 134 -9.13 -15.99 7.51
N SER A 135 -10.44 -15.81 7.46
CA SER A 135 -11.38 -16.62 6.70
C SER A 135 -12.31 -15.71 5.88
N VAL A 136 -12.82 -16.24 4.77
CA VAL A 136 -13.80 -15.53 3.93
C VAL A 136 -15.01 -15.13 4.77
N ASN A 137 -15.59 -13.97 4.46
CA ASN A 137 -16.73 -13.33 5.15
C ASN A 137 -16.40 -12.72 6.53
N MET A 138 -15.15 -12.78 7.00
CA MET A 138 -14.74 -12.02 8.18
C MET A 138 -14.71 -10.52 7.88
N LYS A 139 -15.23 -9.71 8.80
CA LYS A 139 -15.20 -8.24 8.74
C LYS A 139 -14.05 -7.65 9.56
N LEU A 140 -13.48 -6.57 9.06
CA LEU A 140 -12.39 -5.85 9.69
C LEU A 140 -12.50 -4.35 9.37
N GLU A 141 -11.68 -3.54 10.03
CA GLU A 141 -11.48 -2.13 9.68
C GLU A 141 -10.28 -2.01 8.76
N ALA A 142 -10.37 -1.23 7.69
CA ALA A 142 -9.27 -1.02 6.78
C ALA A 142 -9.16 0.42 6.29
N VAL A 143 -7.93 0.81 5.94
CA VAL A 143 -7.62 2.03 5.21
C VAL A 143 -7.98 1.83 3.76
N ASP A 144 -8.76 2.74 3.16
CA ASP A 144 -9.07 2.70 1.74
C ASP A 144 -7.83 3.14 0.92
N PRO A 145 -7.22 2.28 0.07
CA PRO A 145 -6.11 2.68 -0.81
C PRO A 145 -6.47 3.79 -1.81
N TRP A 146 -7.76 4.04 -2.05
CA TRP A 146 -8.28 5.09 -2.93
C TRP A 146 -8.80 6.31 -2.14
N SER A 147 -8.82 6.25 -0.80
CA SER A 147 -9.19 7.35 0.09
C SER A 147 -8.34 7.26 1.37
N PRO A 148 -7.05 7.65 1.31
CA PRO A 148 -6.01 7.28 2.28
C PRO A 148 -6.20 7.86 3.69
N PHE A 149 -7.13 8.81 3.84
CA PHE A 149 -7.44 9.50 5.09
C PHE A 149 -8.68 8.95 5.81
N GLY A 150 -9.20 7.79 5.38
CA GLY A 150 -10.37 7.15 5.99
C GLY A 150 -10.09 5.72 6.42
N ILE A 151 -10.64 5.35 7.58
CA ILE A 151 -10.81 3.95 8.00
C ILE A 151 -12.27 3.59 7.79
N SER A 152 -12.54 2.49 7.12
CA SER A 152 -13.91 2.02 6.86
C SER A 152 -14.03 0.51 7.07
N PRO A 153 -15.25 -0.03 7.19
CA PRO A 153 -15.50 -1.47 7.15
C PRO A 153 -15.01 -2.10 5.84
N ALA A 154 -14.41 -3.26 5.97
CA ALA A 154 -14.00 -4.09 4.85
C ALA A 154 -14.22 -5.57 5.16
N THR A 155 -14.28 -6.38 4.11
CA THR A 155 -14.58 -7.81 4.19
C THR A 155 -13.47 -8.63 3.55
N VAL A 156 -13.07 -9.73 4.19
CA VAL A 156 -12.24 -10.76 3.56
C VAL A 156 -13.10 -11.51 2.54
N VAL A 157 -12.87 -11.27 1.25
CA VAL A 157 -13.67 -11.84 0.17
C VAL A 157 -13.04 -13.09 -0.46
N LYS A 158 -11.74 -13.31 -0.25
CA LYS A 158 -11.01 -14.48 -0.76
C LYS A 158 -9.81 -14.80 0.13
N VAL A 159 -9.51 -16.09 0.31
CA VAL A 159 -8.24 -16.56 0.87
C VAL A 159 -7.51 -17.30 -0.26
N PHE A 160 -6.26 -16.93 -0.54
CA PHE A 160 -5.48 -17.52 -1.62
C PHE A 160 -4.69 -18.73 -1.12
N ASP A 161 -3.97 -18.56 -0.01
CA ASP A 161 -3.15 -19.57 0.64
C ASP A 161 -2.99 -19.25 2.14
N GLU A 162 -1.96 -19.80 2.79
CA GLU A 162 -1.68 -19.56 4.21
C GLU A 162 -1.11 -18.14 4.49
N LYS A 163 -0.68 -17.41 3.46
CA LYS A 163 0.02 -16.12 3.55
C LYS A 163 -0.82 -14.95 3.06
N TYR A 164 -1.63 -15.15 2.03
CA TYR A 164 -2.33 -14.08 1.33
C TYR A 164 -3.85 -14.26 1.30
N PHE A 165 -4.55 -13.14 1.50
CA PHE A 165 -6.00 -13.03 1.40
C PHE A 165 -6.39 -11.72 0.72
N LEU A 166 -7.63 -11.62 0.24
CA LEU A 166 -8.17 -10.46 -0.44
C LEU A 166 -9.16 -9.75 0.48
N VAL A 167 -8.94 -8.46 0.69
CA VAL A 167 -9.85 -7.56 1.40
C VAL A 167 -10.55 -6.68 0.38
N GLU A 168 -11.87 -6.58 0.47
CA GLU A 168 -12.69 -5.65 -0.32
C GLU A 168 -13.31 -4.62 0.62
N MET A 169 -13.21 -3.33 0.26
CA MET A 169 -13.88 -2.26 0.99
C MET A 169 -15.39 -2.43 0.85
N ASP A 170 -16.12 -2.36 1.96
CA ASP A 170 -17.57 -2.57 1.94
C ASP A 170 -18.26 -1.41 1.20
N ASP A 171 -19.10 -1.73 0.22
CA ASP A 171 -19.93 -0.78 -0.53
C ASP A 171 -21.35 -1.34 -0.63
N LEU A 172 -22.32 -0.61 -0.07
CA LEU A 172 -23.72 -1.02 0.01
C LEU A 172 -24.57 -0.44 -1.12
N ARG A 173 -23.98 0.36 -2.01
CA ARG A 173 -24.72 0.93 -3.14
C ARG A 173 -25.17 -0.17 -4.09
N PRO A 174 -26.38 -0.08 -4.65
CA PRO A 174 -26.93 -1.12 -5.53
C PRO A 174 -26.29 -1.14 -6.93
N GLU A 175 -25.48 -0.15 -7.27
CA GLU A 175 -24.84 -0.05 -8.58
C GLU A 175 -23.61 -0.93 -8.68
N ASN A 176 -23.32 -1.45 -9.88
CA ASN A 176 -22.11 -2.24 -10.13
C ASN A 176 -20.87 -1.34 -10.19
N HIS A 177 -20.48 -0.80 -9.04
CA HIS A 177 -19.23 -0.06 -8.89
C HIS A 177 -18.05 -1.02 -9.00
N ALA A 178 -16.93 -0.51 -9.51
CA ALA A 178 -15.68 -1.27 -9.51
C ALA A 178 -15.32 -1.67 -8.08
N LYS A 179 -15.17 -2.97 -7.85
CA LYS A 179 -14.81 -3.54 -6.55
C LYS A 179 -13.44 -3.02 -6.13
N ARG A 180 -13.41 -2.31 -5.01
CA ARG A 180 -12.17 -1.80 -4.40
C ARG A 180 -11.59 -2.86 -3.49
N SER A 181 -10.67 -3.65 -4.04
CA SER A 181 -10.05 -4.76 -3.32
C SER A 181 -8.53 -4.73 -3.41
N PHE A 182 -7.87 -5.15 -2.34
CA PHE A 182 -6.42 -5.18 -2.23
C PHE A 182 -5.98 -6.42 -1.47
N VAL A 183 -4.82 -6.93 -1.86
CA VAL A 183 -4.27 -8.16 -1.29
C VAL A 183 -3.56 -7.83 0.01
N CYS A 184 -3.81 -8.65 1.02
CA CYS A 184 -3.23 -8.52 2.34
C CYS A 184 -2.50 -9.79 2.75
N HIS A 185 -1.64 -9.64 3.75
CA HIS A 185 -1.02 -10.69 4.53
C HIS A 185 -1.14 -10.35 6.02
N VAL A 186 -0.70 -11.26 6.91
CA VAL A 186 -0.85 -11.09 8.37
C VAL A 186 -0.21 -9.82 8.94
N ASN A 187 0.84 -9.30 8.30
CA ASN A 187 1.55 -8.09 8.72
C ASN A 187 1.19 -6.87 7.86
N SER A 188 0.16 -6.96 7.01
CA SER A 188 -0.23 -5.83 6.18
C SER A 188 -0.60 -4.63 7.08
N PRO A 189 0.05 -3.49 6.91
CA PRO A 189 -0.35 -2.28 7.61
C PRO A 189 -1.70 -1.78 7.09
N GLY A 190 -2.46 -1.09 7.95
CA GLY A 190 -3.75 -0.50 7.55
C GLY A 190 -4.95 -1.45 7.58
N ILE A 191 -4.81 -2.67 8.11
CA ILE A 191 -5.94 -3.52 8.49
C ILE A 191 -5.99 -3.68 10.01
N PHE A 192 -7.18 -3.61 10.58
CA PHE A 192 -7.39 -3.55 12.02
C PHE A 192 -8.59 -4.39 12.45
N PRO A 193 -8.59 -4.91 13.69
CA PRO A 193 -9.77 -5.57 14.24
C PRO A 193 -10.94 -4.59 14.33
N VAL A 194 -12.15 -5.13 14.31
CA VAL A 194 -13.38 -4.36 14.56
C VAL A 194 -13.28 -3.58 15.89
N GLN A 195 -13.74 -2.33 15.88
CA GLN A 195 -13.65 -1.32 16.95
C GLN A 195 -12.26 -0.75 17.22
N TRP A 196 -11.28 -0.95 16.34
CA TRP A 196 -9.94 -0.42 16.54
C TRP A 196 -9.90 1.11 16.46
N SER A 197 -10.51 1.71 15.45
CA SER A 197 -10.63 3.17 15.27
C SER A 197 -11.23 3.84 16.50
N LEU A 198 -12.37 3.34 16.98
CA LEU A 198 -13.05 3.83 18.18
C LEU A 198 -12.14 3.80 19.43
N LYS A 199 -11.39 2.69 19.63
CA LYS A 199 -10.45 2.56 20.76
C LYS A 199 -9.29 3.54 20.72
N ASN A 200 -8.94 4.02 19.53
CA ASN A 200 -7.85 4.97 19.31
C ASN A 200 -8.34 6.41 19.08
N GLY A 201 -9.64 6.67 19.27
CA GLY A 201 -10.22 8.02 19.12
C GLY A 201 -10.30 8.50 17.67
N LEU A 202 -10.24 7.59 16.69
CA LEU A 202 -10.38 7.90 15.28
C LEU A 202 -11.83 7.73 14.82
N HIS A 203 -12.22 8.51 13.82
CA HIS A 203 -13.50 8.38 13.16
C HIS A 203 -13.49 7.20 12.18
N ILE A 204 -14.54 6.37 12.22
CA ILE A 204 -14.79 5.35 11.20
C ILE A 204 -15.76 5.90 10.17
N SER A 205 -15.38 5.86 8.91
CA SER A 205 -16.24 6.21 7.80
C SER A 205 -17.19 5.03 7.51
N PRO A 206 -18.52 5.24 7.51
CA PRO A 206 -19.47 4.21 7.12
C PRO A 206 -19.22 3.76 5.67
N PRO A 207 -19.58 2.51 5.31
CA PRO A 207 -19.50 2.07 3.94
C PRO A 207 -20.44 2.92 3.07
N PRO A 208 -20.07 3.27 1.83
CA PRO A 208 -20.95 4.01 0.93
C PRO A 208 -22.32 3.34 0.79
N GLY A 209 -23.40 4.13 0.84
CA GLY A 209 -24.77 3.60 0.83
C GLY A 209 -25.29 3.13 2.18
N TYR A 210 -24.53 3.27 3.27
CA TYR A 210 -25.03 3.02 4.62
C TYR A 210 -26.15 4.02 4.98
N PRO A 211 -27.32 3.54 5.44
CA PRO A 211 -28.49 4.40 5.66
C PRO A 211 -28.48 5.15 7.01
N GLY A 212 -27.67 4.70 7.97
CA GLY A 212 -27.61 5.27 9.31
C GLY A 212 -26.78 6.54 9.38
N GLN A 213 -27.15 7.45 10.28
CA GLN A 213 -26.38 8.66 10.57
C GLN A 213 -25.08 8.35 11.30
N ASP A 214 -25.13 7.38 12.23
CA ASP A 214 -23.98 6.90 12.99
C ASP A 214 -23.72 5.43 12.63
N PHE A 215 -22.46 5.09 12.38
CA PHE A 215 -22.06 3.71 12.11
C PHE A 215 -21.85 2.94 13.43
N ASP A 216 -22.55 1.82 13.57
CA ASP A 216 -22.38 0.89 14.70
C ASP A 216 -22.01 -0.50 14.19
N TRP A 217 -20.89 -1.01 14.69
CA TRP A 217 -20.37 -2.31 14.27
C TRP A 217 -21.27 -3.48 14.67
N ALA A 218 -21.94 -3.43 15.82
CA ALA A 218 -22.75 -4.54 16.28
C ALA A 218 -24.02 -4.70 15.42
N ASP A 219 -24.68 -3.58 15.13
CA ASP A 219 -25.82 -3.53 14.22
C ASP A 219 -25.42 -3.92 12.80
N TYR A 220 -24.27 -3.42 12.32
CA TYR A 220 -23.77 -3.72 10.98
C TYR A 220 -23.42 -5.21 10.79
N LEU A 221 -22.71 -5.81 11.75
CA LEU A 221 -22.40 -7.25 11.73
C LEU A 221 -23.67 -8.10 11.71
N LYS A 222 -24.67 -7.73 12.52
CA LYS A 222 -25.97 -8.38 12.57
C LYS A 222 -26.72 -8.26 11.25
N GLN A 223 -26.71 -7.08 10.62
CA GLN A 223 -27.33 -6.85 9.31
C GLN A 223 -26.69 -7.69 8.21
N CYS A 224 -25.36 -7.80 8.20
CA CYS A 224 -24.63 -8.57 7.20
C CYS A 224 -24.67 -10.09 7.45
N GLY A 225 -25.03 -10.54 8.66
CA GLY A 225 -24.88 -11.96 9.04
C GLY A 225 -23.42 -12.41 8.99
N ALA A 226 -22.51 -11.52 9.37
CA ALA A 226 -21.06 -11.74 9.30
C ALA A 226 -20.42 -11.64 10.68
N GLU A 227 -19.21 -12.18 10.82
CA GLU A 227 -18.44 -12.13 12.05
C GLU A 227 -17.24 -11.20 11.91
N ALA A 228 -16.88 -10.53 13.00
CA ALA A 228 -15.64 -9.78 13.06
C ALA A 228 -14.44 -10.75 12.99
N ALA A 229 -13.41 -10.38 12.25
CA ALA A 229 -12.12 -11.04 12.30
C ALA A 229 -11.61 -11.00 13.77
N PRO A 230 -11.33 -12.16 14.39
CA PRO A 230 -10.92 -12.20 15.78
C PRO A 230 -9.51 -11.62 15.96
N GLN A 231 -9.19 -11.14 17.17
CA GLN A 231 -7.90 -10.52 17.47
C GLN A 231 -6.69 -11.38 17.07
N ARG A 232 -6.80 -12.71 17.15
CA ARG A 232 -5.75 -13.67 16.74
C ARG A 232 -5.38 -13.62 15.25
N CYS A 233 -6.22 -13.00 14.42
CA CYS A 233 -5.90 -12.80 13.00
C CYS A 233 -4.93 -11.64 12.78
N PHE A 234 -4.81 -10.74 13.76
CA PHE A 234 -3.97 -9.56 13.69
C PHE A 234 -2.68 -9.78 14.49
N PRO A 235 -1.58 -9.13 14.10
CA PRO A 235 -0.31 -9.24 14.81
C PRO A 235 -0.48 -8.73 16.25
N GLU A 236 0.22 -9.38 17.18
CA GLU A 236 0.26 -8.90 18.56
C GLU A 236 0.95 -7.53 18.58
N VAL A 237 0.30 -6.54 19.20
CA VAL A 237 0.93 -5.25 19.49
C VAL A 237 2.00 -5.48 20.55
N ARG A 238 3.22 -5.81 20.13
CA ARG A 238 4.36 -5.92 21.04
C ARG A 238 4.81 -4.51 21.37
N SER A 239 4.77 -4.14 22.65
CA SER A 239 5.18 -2.83 23.20
C SER A 239 6.63 -2.41 22.90
N HIS A 240 7.39 -3.22 22.16
CA HIS A 240 8.80 -3.03 21.83
C HIS A 240 9.11 -3.20 20.34
N ASP A 241 8.13 -3.26 19.45
CA ASP A 241 8.39 -3.24 18.00
C ASP A 241 8.33 -1.80 17.46
N PRO A 242 9.49 -1.15 17.24
CA PRO A 242 9.54 0.22 16.73
C PRO A 242 8.97 0.33 15.31
N SER A 243 8.90 -0.74 14.53
CA SER A 243 8.37 -0.69 13.16
C SER A 243 6.85 -0.49 13.13
N TRP A 244 6.13 -1.13 14.05
CA TRP A 244 4.69 -0.94 14.22
C TRP A 244 4.36 0.43 14.79
N LEU A 245 5.10 0.91 15.81
CA LEU A 245 4.90 2.25 16.34
C LEU A 245 5.23 3.33 15.32
N LEU A 246 6.29 3.20 14.52
CA LEU A 246 6.63 4.18 13.48
C LEU A 246 5.60 4.22 12.35
N LEU A 247 5.10 3.06 11.90
CA LEU A 247 4.05 3.01 10.88
C LEU A 247 2.73 3.54 11.43
N LEU A 248 2.37 3.22 12.69
CA LEU A 248 1.13 3.67 13.32
C LEU A 248 1.19 5.15 13.72
N ASP A 249 2.31 5.66 14.23
CA ASP A 249 2.50 7.07 14.63
C ASP A 249 2.59 7.96 13.39
N CYS A 250 3.34 7.57 12.35
CA CYS A 250 3.30 8.28 11.07
C CYS A 250 1.91 8.17 10.41
N PHE A 251 1.15 7.11 10.65
CA PHE A 251 -0.20 6.93 10.12
C PHE A 251 -1.25 7.78 10.85
N LEU A 252 -1.18 7.86 12.17
CA LEU A 252 -2.06 8.65 13.05
C LEU A 252 -1.83 10.16 12.92
N CYS A 253 -0.63 10.62 12.56
CA CYS A 253 -0.40 12.05 12.34
C CYS A 253 -1.14 12.63 11.12
N PHE A 254 -1.65 11.79 10.22
CA PHE A 254 -2.35 12.20 9.00
C PHE A 254 -3.81 11.73 8.92
N LEU A 255 -4.35 11.09 9.98
CA LEU A 255 -5.77 10.77 10.15
C LEU A 255 -6.38 11.63 11.25
#